data_AF-A0A1X7EDW8-F1
#
_entry.id   AF-A0A1X7EDW8-F1
#
_cell.length_a   1.000
_cell.length_b   1.000
_cell.length_c   1.000
_cell.angle_alpha   90.00
_cell.angle_beta   90.00
_cell.angle_gamma   90.00
#
_symmetry.space_group_name_H-M   'P 1'
#
loop_
_entity.id
_entity.type
_entity.pdbx_description
1 polymer ?
#
loop_
_entity_poly.entity_id
_entity_poly.type
_entity_poly.pdbx_seq_one_letter_code
_entity_poly.pdbx_strand_id
1 'polypeptide(L)'
;MRQLQFETSWDRALADQDRQNIKRIFNETKHLKDSAIFCSPIREAINHNEDLLVTVLVHNCTDYLFTFMNTRLLYSIGGEVIADKVFTLPALTIPPEVSMPWTFIFPKDSYTPQITFENGQLEILKKIEDYQEGIIT
;
A
#
# COMPACT_ATOMS: atom_id res chain seq x y z
N MET A 1 -6.53 16.53 -9.60
CA MET A 1 -5.10 16.63 -9.17
C MET A 1 -5.05 15.91 -7.85
N ARG A 2 -4.23 14.86 -7.72
CA ARG A 2 -4.31 13.96 -6.56
C ARG A 2 -4.08 14.69 -5.25
N GLN A 3 -4.73 14.23 -4.19
CA GLN A 3 -4.63 14.78 -2.83
C GLN A 3 -3.92 13.79 -1.91
N LEU A 4 -3.04 14.30 -1.03
CA LEU A 4 -2.46 13.52 0.05
C LEU A 4 -3.36 13.67 1.28
N GLN A 5 -3.87 12.55 1.78
CA GLN A 5 -4.69 12.49 2.99
C GLN A 5 -4.03 11.57 4.01
N PHE A 6 -4.16 11.92 5.29
CA PHE A 6 -3.76 11.07 6.42
C PHE A 6 -5.02 10.60 7.13
N GLU A 7 -5.03 9.34 7.57
CA GLU A 7 -6.05 8.89 8.51
C GLU A 7 -5.87 9.65 9.84
N THR A 8 -6.96 9.84 10.60
CA THR A 8 -6.97 10.72 11.78
C THR A 8 -5.96 10.29 12.85
N SER A 9 -5.80 9.00 13.10
CA SER A 9 -4.81 8.49 14.06
C SER A 9 -3.38 8.71 13.56
N TRP A 10 -3.13 8.51 12.26
CA TRP A 10 -1.85 8.82 11.62
C TRP A 10 -1.50 10.31 11.75
N ASP A 11 -2.45 11.20 11.48
CA ASP A 11 -2.21 12.64 11.50
C ASP A 11 -1.79 13.13 12.90
N ARG A 12 -2.25 12.47 13.96
CA ARG A 12 -1.88 12.79 15.35
C ARG A 12 -0.58 12.14 15.81
N ALA A 13 -0.28 10.94 15.34
CA ALA A 13 0.83 10.12 15.85
C ALA A 13 2.13 10.29 15.05
N LEU A 14 2.06 10.79 13.81
CA LEU A 14 3.23 10.94 12.94
C LEU A 14 4.20 12.01 13.45
N ALA A 15 5.47 11.62 13.58
CA ALA A 15 6.56 12.57 13.73
C ALA A 15 6.70 13.45 12.48
N ASP A 16 7.19 14.68 12.67
CA ASP A 16 7.35 15.65 11.57
C ASP A 16 8.25 15.12 10.45
N GLN A 17 9.30 14.38 10.81
CA GLN A 17 10.24 13.81 9.84
C GLN A 17 9.56 12.77 8.93
N ASP A 18 8.74 11.90 9.50
CA ASP A 18 7.97 10.90 8.72
C ASP A 18 6.97 11.59 7.81
N ARG A 19 6.28 12.62 8.33
CA ARG A 19 5.35 13.42 7.53
C ARG A 19 6.03 14.10 6.35
N GLN A 20 7.23 14.67 6.55
CA GLN A 20 8.00 15.28 5.47
C GLN A 20 8.43 14.24 4.44
N ASN A 21 8.85 13.05 4.88
CA ASN A 21 9.19 11.96 3.98
C ASN A 21 7.99 11.53 3.11
N ILE A 22 6.81 11.37 3.73
CA ILE A 22 5.57 11.03 3.01
C ILE A 22 5.20 12.11 1.99
N LYS A 23 5.29 13.39 2.37
CA LYS A 23 5.04 14.52 1.46
C LYS A 23 6.01 14.53 0.28
N ARG A 24 7.29 14.20 0.52
CA ARG A 24 8.31 14.08 -0.54
C ARG A 24 7.95 12.96 -1.51
N ILE A 25 7.69 11.75 -1.01
CA ILE A 25 7.29 10.59 -1.82
C ILE A 25 6.02 10.91 -2.62
N PHE A 26 5.01 11.53 -1.99
CA PHE A 26 3.81 11.98 -2.68
C PHE A 26 4.11 12.96 -3.82
N ASN A 27 4.99 13.95 -3.60
CA ASN A 27 5.34 14.91 -4.64
C ASN A 27 6.09 14.28 -5.82
N GLU A 28 6.93 13.28 -5.57
CA GLU A 28 7.63 12.52 -6.61
C GLU A 28 6.68 11.63 -7.42
N THR A 29 5.63 11.11 -6.79
CA THR A 29 4.77 10.07 -7.37
C THR A 29 3.41 10.57 -7.85
N LYS A 30 2.94 11.75 -7.42
CA LYS A 30 1.61 12.33 -7.75
C LYS A 30 1.36 12.57 -9.25
N HIS A 31 2.41 12.51 -10.07
CA HIS A 31 2.33 12.66 -11.52
C HIS A 31 2.15 11.34 -12.28
N LEU A 32 2.39 10.20 -11.62
CA LEU A 32 2.18 8.87 -12.21
C LEU A 32 0.68 8.66 -12.48
N LYS A 33 0.27 8.85 -13.72
CA LYS A 33 -1.13 8.70 -14.16
C LYS A 33 -1.34 7.31 -14.72
N ASP A 34 -1.36 6.34 -13.82
CA ASP A 34 -1.92 5.04 -14.14
C ASP A 34 -3.38 5.05 -13.70
N SER A 35 -4.32 4.64 -14.54
CA SER A 35 -5.74 4.44 -14.17
C SER A 35 -5.90 3.22 -13.25
N ALA A 36 -5.08 3.16 -12.21
CA ALA A 36 -4.86 2.00 -11.36
C ALA A 36 -4.65 2.43 -9.91
N ILE A 37 -4.76 1.44 -9.02
CA ILE A 37 -4.39 1.58 -7.62
C ILE A 37 -3.01 0.94 -7.46
N PHE A 38 -2.08 1.65 -6.85
CA PHE A 38 -0.71 1.16 -6.65
C PHE A 38 -0.12 1.70 -5.34
N CYS A 39 1.02 1.15 -4.93
CA CYS A 39 1.69 1.52 -3.69
C CYS A 39 3.09 2.06 -3.99
N SER A 40 3.48 3.14 -3.31
CA SER A 40 4.87 3.60 -3.26
C SER A 40 5.49 3.23 -1.89
N PRO A 41 6.66 2.58 -1.84
CA PRO A 41 7.29 2.21 -0.56
C PRO A 41 7.60 3.44 0.31
N ILE A 42 7.39 3.31 1.63
CA ILE A 42 7.82 4.31 2.61
C ILE A 42 8.87 3.73 3.56
N ARG A 43 8.58 2.59 4.19
CA ARG A 43 9.43 1.96 5.20
C ARG A 43 9.02 0.53 5.52
N GLU A 44 10.01 -0.30 5.78
CA GLU A 44 9.86 -1.61 6.39
C GLU A 44 10.37 -1.62 7.83
N ALA A 45 9.78 -2.44 8.70
CA ALA A 45 10.24 -2.67 10.06
C ALA A 45 9.81 -4.05 10.57
N ILE A 46 10.52 -4.57 11.57
CA ILE A 46 10.07 -5.70 12.38
C ILE A 46 9.70 -5.17 13.78
N ASN A 47 8.50 -5.48 14.28
CA ASN A 47 8.12 -5.12 15.65
C ASN A 47 8.58 -6.18 16.67
N HIS A 48 8.24 -5.96 17.94
CA HIS A 48 8.55 -6.88 19.04
C HIS A 48 7.85 -8.25 18.95
N ASN A 49 6.76 -8.36 18.17
CA ASN A 49 6.07 -9.63 17.90
C ASN A 49 6.65 -10.37 16.69
N GLU A 50 7.74 -9.86 16.12
CA GLU A 50 8.30 -10.34 14.87
C GLU A 50 7.32 -10.26 13.70
N ASP A 51 6.39 -9.31 13.72
CA ASP A 51 5.59 -9.00 12.54
C ASP A 51 6.40 -8.10 11.60
N LEU A 52 6.31 -8.37 10.30
CA LEU A 52 6.81 -7.50 9.25
C LEU A 52 5.80 -6.38 8.98
N LEU A 53 6.20 -5.15 9.26
CA LEU A 53 5.44 -3.94 8.99
C LEU A 53 5.92 -3.33 7.68
N VAL A 54 5.06 -3.36 6.67
CA VAL A 54 5.32 -2.74 5.36
C VAL A 54 4.48 -1.47 5.27
N THR A 55 5.12 -0.32 5.37
CA THR A 55 4.49 1.00 5.25
C THR A 55 4.63 1.53 3.84
N VAL A 56 3.50 1.87 3.22
CA VAL A 56 3.43 2.37 1.84
C VAL A 56 2.50 3.56 1.73
N LEU A 57 2.68 4.36 0.68
CA LEU A 57 1.70 5.33 0.23
C LEU A 57 0.79 4.63 -0.79
N VAL A 58 -0.45 4.35 -0.41
CA VAL A 58 -1.46 3.79 -1.31
C VAL A 58 -2.00 4.91 -2.18
N HIS A 59 -1.91 4.77 -3.49
CA HIS A 59 -2.42 5.72 -4.47
C HIS A 59 -3.70 5.17 -5.08
N ASN A 60 -4.82 5.84 -4.86
CA ASN A 60 -6.02 5.64 -5.67
C ASN A 60 -6.03 6.68 -6.80
N CYS A 61 -5.71 6.25 -8.02
CA CYS A 61 -5.77 7.10 -9.21
C CYS A 61 -7.07 6.94 -10.01
N THR A 62 -8.04 6.20 -9.47
CA THR A 62 -9.33 5.98 -10.10
C THR A 62 -10.35 7.03 -9.65
N ASP A 63 -11.51 7.02 -10.29
CA ASP A 63 -12.67 7.87 -10.01
C ASP A 63 -13.67 7.21 -9.02
N TYR A 64 -13.32 6.05 -8.46
CA TYR A 64 -14.16 5.31 -7.51
C TYR A 64 -13.48 5.09 -6.16
N LEU A 65 -14.29 4.88 -5.12
CA LEU A 65 -13.82 4.57 -3.77
C LEU A 65 -13.15 3.20 -3.75
N PHE A 66 -11.91 3.12 -3.28
CA PHE A 66 -11.24 1.85 -3.08
C PHE A 66 -11.35 1.38 -1.63
N THR A 67 -11.63 0.08 -1.45
CA THR A 67 -11.72 -0.56 -0.14
C THR A 67 -10.92 -1.85 -0.13
N PHE A 68 -10.36 -2.20 1.02
CA PHE A 68 -9.65 -3.45 1.20
C PHE A 68 -10.60 -4.54 1.69
N MET A 69 -11.35 -5.15 0.75
CA MET A 69 -12.31 -6.22 1.03
C MET A 69 -11.87 -7.50 0.31
N ASN A 70 -11.25 -8.39 1.09
CA ASN A 70 -10.63 -9.62 0.59
C ASN A 70 -9.57 -9.32 -0.50
N THR A 71 -8.75 -8.30 -0.24
CA THR A 71 -7.74 -7.80 -1.17
C THR A 71 -6.43 -8.53 -0.95
N ARG A 72 -5.92 -9.21 -1.98
CA ARG A 72 -4.64 -9.93 -1.92
C ARG A 72 -3.49 -8.97 -2.21
N LEU A 73 -2.49 -8.95 -1.34
CA LEU A 73 -1.27 -8.16 -1.50
C LEU A 73 -0.06 -9.09 -1.57
N LEU A 74 0.85 -8.78 -2.50
CA LEU A 74 2.16 -9.40 -2.59
C LEU A 74 3.22 -8.41 -2.13
N TYR A 75 4.08 -8.84 -1.24
CA TYR A 75 5.28 -8.12 -0.86
C TYR A 75 6.49 -8.84 -1.46
N SER A 76 7.33 -8.11 -2.21
CA SER A 76 8.48 -8.68 -2.92
C SER A 76 9.74 -7.86 -2.72
N ILE A 77 10.90 -8.51 -2.79
CA ILE A 77 12.23 -7.88 -2.74
C ILE A 77 13.04 -8.43 -3.91
N GLY A 78 13.56 -7.54 -4.76
CA GLY A 78 14.35 -7.95 -5.93
C GLY A 78 13.58 -8.86 -6.91
N GLY A 79 12.24 -8.83 -6.90
CA GLY A 79 11.38 -9.69 -7.70
C GLY A 79 11.02 -11.04 -7.05
N GLU A 80 11.61 -11.38 -5.89
CA GLU A 80 11.22 -12.56 -5.12
C GLU A 80 10.03 -12.24 -4.22
N VAL A 81 8.98 -13.08 -4.24
CA VAL A 81 7.82 -12.92 -3.37
C VAL A 81 8.19 -13.34 -1.94
N ILE A 82 8.14 -12.39 -1.03
CA ILE A 82 8.48 -12.56 0.39
C ILE A 82 7.24 -12.83 1.22
N ALA A 83 6.12 -12.18 0.90
CA ALA A 83 4.85 -12.41 1.57
C ALA A 83 3.68 -12.34 0.58
N ASP A 84 2.66 -13.15 0.84
CA ASP A 84 1.42 -13.20 0.08
C ASP A 84 0.26 -13.35 1.05
N LYS A 85 -0.58 -12.31 1.15
CA LYS A 85 -1.63 -12.28 2.17
C LYS A 85 -2.86 -11.56 1.67
N VAL A 86 -4.01 -12.07 2.10
CA VAL A 86 -5.31 -11.42 1.91
C VAL A 86 -5.62 -10.53 3.11
N PHE A 87 -5.98 -9.28 2.83
CA PHE A 87 -6.37 -8.29 3.82
C PHE A 87 -7.85 -7.91 3.67
N THR A 88 -8.53 -7.82 4.80
CA THR A 88 -9.87 -7.23 4.93
C THR A 88 -9.79 -6.13 5.99
N LEU A 89 -9.78 -4.88 5.55
CA LEU A 89 -9.59 -3.69 6.38
C LEU A 89 -10.77 -2.73 6.14
N PRO A 90 -11.96 -2.99 6.71
CA PRO A 90 -13.17 -2.20 6.43
C PRO A 90 -13.06 -0.75 6.90
N ALA A 91 -12.15 -0.46 7.84
CA ALA A 91 -11.86 0.89 8.30
C ALA A 91 -10.98 1.70 7.32
N LEU A 92 -10.30 1.04 6.38
CA LEU A 92 -9.44 1.69 5.40
C LEU A 92 -10.18 1.84 4.07
N THR A 93 -10.62 3.07 3.79
CA THR A 93 -11.24 3.46 2.52
C THR A 93 -10.42 4.57 1.88
N ILE A 94 -10.01 4.39 0.63
CA ILE A 94 -9.21 5.37 -0.11
C ILE A 94 -10.12 6.06 -1.14
N PRO A 95 -10.50 7.34 -0.96
CA PRO A 95 -11.35 8.04 -1.91
C PRO A 95 -10.72 8.15 -3.32
N PRO A 96 -11.54 8.47 -4.34
CA PRO A 96 -11.04 8.82 -5.67
C PRO A 96 -9.96 9.90 -5.62
N GLU A 97 -8.94 9.77 -6.46
CA GLU A 97 -7.79 10.69 -6.55
C GLU A 97 -7.05 10.98 -5.22
N VAL A 98 -7.16 10.11 -4.22
CA VAL A 98 -6.47 10.26 -2.92
C VAL A 98 -5.28 9.32 -2.81
N SER A 99 -4.19 9.83 -2.23
CA SER A 99 -3.06 9.03 -1.76
C SER A 99 -3.02 9.05 -0.24
N MET A 100 -2.89 7.89 0.40
CA MET A 100 -2.94 7.75 1.85
C MET A 100 -1.85 6.78 2.36
N PRO A 101 -1.05 7.15 3.38
CA PRO A 101 -0.08 6.24 3.96
C PRO A 101 -0.79 5.17 4.79
N TRP A 102 -0.30 3.94 4.70
CA TRP A 102 -0.80 2.83 5.51
C TRP A 102 0.31 1.81 5.81
N THR A 103 0.22 1.17 6.97
CA THR A 103 1.10 0.06 7.34
C THR A 103 0.32 -1.25 7.27
N PHE A 104 0.76 -2.15 6.40
CA PHE A 104 0.28 -3.52 6.33
C PHE A 104 1.14 -4.39 7.25
N ILE A 105 0.49 -5.15 8.12
CA ILE A 105 1.15 -6.01 9.10
C ILE A 105 1.07 -7.45 8.61
N PHE A 106 2.23 -8.03 8.32
CA PHE A 106 2.38 -9.43 7.98
C PHE A 106 2.90 -10.17 9.23
N PRO A 107 2.08 -11.01 9.87
CA PRO A 107 2.53 -11.82 11.00
C PRO A 107 3.77 -12.66 10.67
N LYS A 108 4.61 -12.95 11.67
CA LYS A 108 5.85 -13.75 11.56
C LYS A 108 5.73 -14.96 10.62
N ASP A 109 4.65 -15.72 10.75
CA ASP A 109 4.45 -16.97 10.00
C ASP A 109 3.82 -16.78 8.60
N SER A 110 3.72 -15.53 8.12
CA SER A 110 3.10 -15.20 6.82
C SER A 110 4.08 -14.62 5.79
N TYR A 111 5.39 -14.63 6.10
CA TYR A 111 6.42 -14.19 5.19
C TYR A 111 7.68 -15.06 5.31
N THR A 112 8.48 -15.10 4.23
CA THR A 112 9.79 -15.77 4.24
C THR A 112 10.80 -14.88 4.96
N PRO A 113 11.48 -15.36 6.02
CA PRO A 113 12.50 -14.58 6.71
C PRO A 113 13.62 -14.12 5.77
N GLN A 114 14.06 -12.88 5.93
CA GLN A 114 15.15 -12.27 5.15
C GLN A 114 16.19 -11.64 6.08
N ILE A 115 17.43 -11.48 5.59
CA ILE A 115 18.48 -10.75 6.32
C ILE A 115 18.10 -9.26 6.44
N THR A 116 17.53 -8.71 5.37
CA THR A 116 17.02 -7.35 5.30
C THR A 116 15.73 -7.32 4.51
N PHE A 117 14.82 -6.43 4.88
CA PHE A 117 13.58 -6.18 4.16
C PHE A 117 13.62 -4.87 3.35
N GLU A 118 14.80 -4.26 3.18
CA GLU A 118 14.93 -2.99 2.45
C GLU A 118 14.63 -3.10 0.96
N ASN A 119 14.14 -2.01 0.37
CA ASN A 119 13.82 -1.87 -1.06
C ASN A 119 12.70 -2.80 -1.54
N GLY A 120 11.78 -3.15 -0.64
CA GLY A 120 10.63 -3.96 -1.00
C GLY A 120 9.60 -3.21 -1.82
N GLN A 121 8.78 -3.96 -2.54
CA GLN A 121 7.62 -3.48 -3.27
C GLN A 121 6.38 -4.19 -2.77
N LEU A 122 5.29 -3.44 -2.65
CA LEU A 122 3.99 -3.98 -2.28
C LEU A 122 3.02 -3.80 -3.44
N GLU A 123 2.48 -4.90 -3.94
CA GLU A 123 1.55 -4.91 -5.06
C GLU A 123 0.16 -5.34 -4.60
N ILE A 124 -0.86 -4.63 -5.08
CA ILE A 124 -2.26 -5.02 -4.90
C ILE A 124 -2.65 -5.85 -6.11
N LEU A 125 -2.96 -7.13 -5.90
CA LEU A 125 -3.40 -7.99 -6.98
C LEU A 125 -4.84 -7.65 -7.35
N LYS A 126 -5.05 -7.35 -8.64
CA LYS A 126 -6.39 -7.17 -9.21
C LYS A 126 -7.17 -8.47 -9.11
N LYS A 127 -8.47 -8.38 -8.88
CA LYS A 127 -9.33 -9.58 -8.91
C LYS A 127 -9.42 -10.03 -10.36
N ILE A 128 -9.47 -11.36 -10.58
CA ILE A 128 -9.61 -11.92 -11.93
C ILE A 128 -10.88 -11.41 -12.62
N GLU A 129 -11.91 -11.07 -11.84
CA GLU A 129 -13.18 -10.48 -12.30
C GLU A 129 -13.00 -9.10 -12.96
N ASP A 130 -11.95 -8.34 -12.62
CA ASP A 130 -11.66 -7.03 -13.21
C ASP A 130 -11.20 -7.11 -14.69
N TYR A 131 -10.95 -8.33 -15.21
CA TYR A 131 -10.57 -8.58 -16.60
C TYR A 131 -11.77 -8.93 -17.51
N GLN A 132 -12.96 -9.15 -16.96
CA GLN A 132 -14.14 -9.58 -17.73
C GLN A 132 -14.92 -8.42 -18.37
N GLU A 133 -14.67 -7.16 -18.01
CA GLU A 133 -15.30 -6.00 -18.65
C GLU A 133 -14.66 -5.60 -20.00
N GLY A 134 -13.61 -6.30 -20.45
CA GLY A 134 -12.86 -5.97 -21.66
C GLY A 134 -13.12 -6.82 -22.91
N ILE A 135 -14.05 -7.81 -22.88
CA ILE A 135 -14.26 -8.76 -24.01
C ILE A 135 -15.70 -8.70 -24.56
N ILE A 136 -16.40 -7.56 -24.44
CA ILE A 136 -17.65 -7.37 -25.17
C ILE A 136 -17.60 -6.07 -25.96
N THR A 137 -17.03 -6.12 -27.16
CA THR A 137 -17.53 -5.44 -28.37
C THR A 137 -16.97 -6.16 -29.59
#